data_AF-A0AA40CMX3-F1
#
_entry.id   AF-A0AA40CMX3-F1
#
_cell.length_a   1.000
_cell.length_b   1.000
_cell.length_c   1.000
_cell.angle_alpha   90.00
_cell.angle_beta   90.00
_cell.angle_gamma   90.00
#
_symmetry.space_group_name_H-M   'P 1'
#
loop_
_entity.id
_entity.type
_entity.pdbx_description
1 polymer ?
#
loop_
_entity_poly.entity_id
_entity_poly.type
_entity_poly.pdbx_seq_one_letter_code
_entity_poly.pdbx_strand_id
1 'polypeptide(L)'
;MIRPVVLVSALFACVAVAGDKVDDLAAASLPKLKEWLAKNPQGNCTLETAVRRKEWGDLTKQERKDYTDAVLCLQAKPALTSALAPGAKSRFDDYVVIHILQTGINHDSYWNWGRYADDPVKSPVLNGDDYSLSGDGYPVPHAGINVPGAPESIRVIPPGNGGGCVMSGPFVNMTVNLGPRLQFSLSDVPPNPQKDGLGYNPRCLRRDINKNAAIWTTTNRTYDLITQNNNMHWFQTVMEGQFVEGNFGVHAGGHFTISGDPGGDFYVSPSDPAFYLHHTQLDRIWWIWQMQDLEKRLLDVAKTRTMANNPPSANGTLDDLSNLGVLGGDVRVRDLMSTMGGMGGKLCYIYE
;
A
#
# COMPACT_ATOMS: atom_id res chain seq x y z
N MET A 1 15.23 -25.65 -54.99
CA MET A 1 13.96 -25.48 -54.25
C MET A 1 14.30 -25.07 -52.83
N ILE A 2 14.28 -23.76 -52.55
CA ILE A 2 14.53 -23.21 -51.22
C ILE A 2 13.16 -23.00 -50.58
N ARG A 3 12.85 -23.73 -49.51
CA ARG A 3 11.62 -23.53 -48.73
C ARG A 3 11.81 -22.29 -47.86
N PRO A 4 10.87 -21.33 -47.84
CA PRO A 4 10.95 -20.21 -46.92
C PRO A 4 10.54 -20.71 -45.52
N VAL A 5 11.41 -20.46 -44.54
CA VAL A 5 11.07 -20.59 -43.12
C VAL A 5 10.22 -19.38 -42.76
N VAL A 6 8.93 -19.60 -42.53
CA VAL A 6 8.05 -18.59 -41.96
C VAL A 6 8.40 -18.47 -40.48
N LEU A 7 9.09 -17.39 -40.11
CA LEU A 7 9.17 -16.97 -38.71
C LEU A 7 7.78 -16.51 -38.28
N VAL A 8 7.09 -17.36 -37.51
CA VAL A 8 5.90 -16.95 -36.77
C VAL A 8 6.39 -16.13 -35.58
N SER A 9 6.30 -14.81 -35.71
CA SER A 9 6.44 -13.87 -34.60
C SER A 9 5.34 -14.18 -33.59
N ALA A 10 5.68 -14.86 -32.50
CA ALA A 10 4.79 -14.99 -31.36
C ALA A 10 4.61 -13.61 -30.72
N LEU A 11 3.53 -12.92 -31.10
CA LEU A 11 3.00 -11.80 -30.32
C LEU A 11 2.59 -12.37 -28.96
N PHE A 12 3.44 -12.18 -27.94
CA PHE A 12 3.00 -12.22 -26.56
C PHE A 12 2.05 -11.03 -26.37
N ALA A 13 0.76 -11.25 -26.62
CA ALA A 13 -0.27 -10.34 -26.17
C ALA A 13 -0.25 -10.37 -24.64
N CYS A 14 0.32 -9.33 -24.03
CA CYS A 14 0.02 -9.00 -22.65
C CYS A 14 -1.48 -8.72 -22.61
N VAL A 15 -2.27 -9.62 -22.01
CA VAL A 15 -3.70 -9.38 -21.82
C VAL A 15 -3.80 -8.32 -20.74
N ALA A 16 -3.75 -7.06 -21.13
CA ALA A 16 -4.12 -5.95 -20.26
C ALA A 16 -5.56 -6.21 -19.80
N VAL A 17 -5.78 -6.21 -18.48
CA VAL A 17 -7.13 -6.32 -17.91
C VAL A 17 -7.93 -5.11 -18.39
N ALA A 18 -9.18 -5.31 -18.81
CA ALA A 18 -10.03 -4.22 -19.25
C ALA A 18 -10.15 -3.16 -18.15
N GLY A 19 -9.98 -1.89 -18.52
CA GLY A 19 -10.05 -0.77 -17.58
C GLY A 19 -11.40 -0.68 -16.87
N ASP A 20 -11.39 -0.24 -15.63
CA ASP A 20 -12.60 -0.04 -14.82
C ASP A 20 -13.01 1.44 -14.73
N LYS A 21 -14.13 1.74 -14.07
CA LYS A 21 -14.64 3.13 -13.95
C LYS A 21 -13.70 4.08 -13.18
N VAL A 22 -12.77 3.57 -12.38
CA VAL A 22 -11.72 4.38 -11.73
C VAL A 22 -10.60 4.65 -12.73
N ASP A 23 -10.28 3.70 -13.61
CA ASP A 23 -9.36 3.89 -14.73
C ASP A 23 -9.91 4.96 -15.72
N ASP A 24 -11.21 4.91 -16.03
CA ASP A 24 -11.89 5.96 -16.83
C ASP A 24 -11.77 7.34 -16.17
N LEU A 25 -11.94 7.40 -14.85
CA LEU A 25 -11.82 8.65 -14.09
C LEU A 25 -10.38 9.19 -14.08
N ALA A 26 -9.39 8.30 -13.98
CA ALA A 26 -7.98 8.66 -14.09
C ALA A 26 -7.65 9.21 -15.49
N ALA A 27 -8.08 8.51 -16.55
CA ALA A 27 -7.88 8.93 -17.93
C ALA A 27 -8.53 10.29 -18.22
N ALA A 28 -9.76 10.50 -17.75
CA ALA A 28 -10.47 11.78 -17.88
C ALA A 28 -9.80 12.94 -17.12
N SER A 29 -8.91 12.64 -16.17
CA SER A 29 -8.22 13.62 -15.34
C SER A 29 -6.88 14.10 -15.95
N LEU A 30 -6.27 13.33 -16.85
CA LEU A 30 -5.01 13.69 -17.50
C LEU A 30 -5.05 15.02 -18.28
N PRO A 31 -6.11 15.35 -19.05
CA PRO A 31 -6.21 16.67 -19.68
C PRO A 31 -6.21 17.82 -18.67
N LYS A 32 -6.88 17.65 -17.51
CA LYS A 32 -6.89 18.66 -16.44
C LYS A 32 -5.50 18.87 -15.87
N LEU A 33 -4.75 17.78 -15.65
CA LEU A 33 -3.37 17.85 -15.20
C LEU A 33 -2.48 18.56 -16.23
N LYS A 34 -2.65 18.28 -17.52
CA LYS A 34 -1.93 18.96 -18.60
C LYS A 34 -2.19 20.47 -18.60
N GLU A 35 -3.45 20.88 -18.48
CA GLU A 35 -3.82 22.30 -18.41
C GLU A 35 -3.24 22.98 -17.17
N TRP A 36 -3.25 22.29 -16.02
CA TRP A 36 -2.65 22.81 -14.79
C TRP A 36 -1.13 22.97 -14.92
N LEU A 37 -0.42 21.99 -15.50
CA LEU A 37 1.03 22.06 -15.73
C LEU A 37 1.43 23.16 -16.71
N ALA A 38 0.59 23.47 -17.70
CA ALA A 38 0.81 24.59 -18.61
C ALA A 38 0.77 25.95 -17.89
N LYS A 39 -0.05 26.08 -16.83
CA LYS A 39 -0.13 27.28 -15.99
C LYS A 39 0.89 27.28 -14.84
N ASN A 40 1.34 26.09 -14.41
CA ASN A 40 2.23 25.90 -13.27
C ASN A 40 3.43 25.04 -13.67
N PRO A 41 4.42 25.59 -14.40
CA PRO A 41 5.57 24.83 -14.88
C PRO A 41 6.38 24.21 -13.73
N GLN A 42 6.69 22.91 -13.83
CA GLN A 42 7.38 22.13 -12.79
C GLN A 42 8.82 21.79 -13.17
N GLY A 43 9.50 22.73 -13.84
CA GLY A 43 10.86 22.53 -14.35
C GLY A 43 10.92 21.40 -15.38
N ASN A 44 11.77 20.40 -15.13
CA ASN A 44 11.93 19.25 -16.02
C ASN A 44 10.87 18.17 -15.85
N CYS A 45 9.96 18.30 -14.87
CA CYS A 45 8.89 17.35 -14.66
C CYS A 45 7.69 17.67 -15.55
N THR A 46 7.48 16.86 -16.59
CA THR A 46 6.39 16.97 -17.56
C THR A 46 5.67 15.63 -17.69
N LEU A 47 4.53 15.58 -18.39
CA LEU A 47 3.81 14.33 -18.62
C LEU A 47 4.63 13.31 -19.43
N GLU A 48 5.61 13.80 -20.20
CA GLU A 48 6.51 12.99 -21.02
C GLU A 48 7.70 12.48 -20.23
N THR A 49 8.20 13.24 -19.25
CA THR A 49 9.37 12.87 -18.44
C THR A 49 9.01 12.18 -17.12
N ALA A 50 7.77 12.32 -16.65
CA ALA A 50 7.30 11.67 -15.44
C ALA A 50 7.37 10.15 -15.55
N VAL A 51 7.85 9.52 -14.47
CA VAL A 51 7.85 8.06 -14.33
C VAL A 51 6.40 7.56 -14.31
N ARG A 52 6.12 6.49 -15.03
CA ARG A 52 4.79 5.85 -15.05
C ARG A 52 4.77 4.70 -14.05
N ARG A 53 4.02 4.86 -12.96
CA ARG A 53 3.72 3.76 -12.04
C ARG A 53 2.56 2.97 -12.64
N LYS A 54 2.81 1.68 -12.92
CA LYS A 54 1.84 0.77 -13.55
C LYS A 54 1.22 -0.16 -12.51
N GLU A 55 0.03 -0.67 -12.83
CA GLU A 55 -0.58 -1.76 -12.06
C GLU A 55 0.32 -3.00 -12.12
N TRP A 56 0.43 -3.73 -11.00
CA TRP A 56 1.27 -4.94 -10.93
C TRP A 56 0.91 -5.98 -12.01
N GLY A 57 -0.38 -6.19 -12.27
CA GLY A 57 -0.91 -7.04 -13.33
C GLY A 57 -0.48 -6.62 -14.74
N ASP A 58 -0.21 -5.33 -14.97
CA ASP A 58 0.22 -4.78 -16.26
C ASP A 58 1.76 -4.74 -16.42
N LEU A 59 2.51 -5.02 -15.34
CA LEU A 59 3.97 -5.23 -15.41
C LEU A 59 4.30 -6.53 -16.15
N THR A 60 5.38 -6.48 -16.93
CA THR A 60 6.03 -7.66 -17.48
C THR A 60 6.56 -8.55 -16.37
N LYS A 61 6.72 -9.84 -16.67
CA LYS A 61 7.34 -10.81 -15.75
C LYS A 61 8.72 -10.36 -15.26
N GLN A 62 9.52 -9.76 -16.14
CA GLN A 62 10.84 -9.25 -15.77
C GLN A 62 10.73 -8.05 -14.83
N GLU A 63 9.86 -7.08 -15.09
CA GLU A 63 9.63 -5.94 -14.18
C GLU A 63 9.20 -6.41 -12.78
N ARG A 64 8.31 -7.41 -12.69
CA ARG A 64 7.91 -8.01 -11.40
C ARG A 64 9.08 -8.70 -10.71
N LYS A 65 9.91 -9.43 -11.47
CA LYS A 65 11.08 -10.10 -10.94
C LYS A 65 12.11 -9.09 -10.42
N ASP A 66 12.40 -8.05 -11.19
CA ASP A 66 13.30 -6.97 -10.81
C ASP A 66 12.82 -6.28 -9.52
N TYR A 67 11.51 -6.06 -9.36
CA TYR A 67 10.93 -5.52 -8.13
C TYR A 67 11.15 -6.47 -6.94
N THR A 68 10.79 -7.75 -7.06
CA THR A 68 10.96 -8.71 -5.96
C THR A 68 12.42 -8.90 -5.57
N ASP A 69 13.33 -8.94 -6.55
CA ASP A 69 14.77 -9.03 -6.33
C ASP A 69 15.32 -7.76 -5.63
N ALA A 70 14.77 -6.58 -5.94
CA ALA A 70 15.11 -5.35 -5.23
C ALA A 70 14.66 -5.38 -3.75
N VAL A 71 13.47 -5.91 -3.45
CA VAL A 71 13.00 -6.08 -2.07
C VAL A 71 13.88 -7.08 -1.31
N LEU A 72 14.21 -8.23 -1.93
CA LEU A 72 15.12 -9.22 -1.35
C LEU A 72 16.53 -8.63 -1.12
N CYS A 73 16.99 -7.75 -2.01
CA CYS A 73 18.25 -7.01 -1.84
C CYS A 73 18.20 -6.10 -0.59
N LEU A 74 17.08 -5.41 -0.32
CA LEU A 74 16.91 -4.64 0.91
C LEU A 74 16.92 -5.54 2.16
N GLN A 75 16.36 -6.75 2.07
CA GLN A 75 16.39 -7.72 3.17
C GLN A 75 17.81 -8.25 3.46
N ALA A 76 18.68 -8.30 2.45
CA ALA A 76 20.06 -8.77 2.60
C ALA A 76 21.03 -7.70 3.13
N LYS A 77 20.72 -6.41 2.97
CA LYS A 77 21.59 -5.31 3.45
C LYS A 77 21.38 -5.08 4.95
N PRO A 78 22.43 -4.78 5.73
CA PRO A 78 22.31 -4.57 7.18
C PRO A 78 21.43 -3.35 7.51
N ALA A 79 20.69 -3.41 8.61
CA ALA A 79 19.90 -2.27 9.10
C ALA A 79 20.78 -1.07 9.50
N LEU A 80 20.22 0.14 9.38
CA LEU A 80 20.78 1.39 9.90
C LEU A 80 20.28 1.70 11.31
N THR A 81 19.11 1.18 11.68
CA THR A 81 18.41 1.49 12.92
C THR A 81 18.70 0.52 14.07
N SER A 82 19.62 -0.44 13.93
CA SER A 82 19.83 -1.50 14.95
C SER A 82 20.16 -0.99 16.36
N ALA A 83 20.71 0.22 16.48
CA ALA A 83 20.95 0.85 17.78
C ALA A 83 19.67 1.36 18.47
N LEU A 84 18.68 1.80 17.69
CA LEU A 84 17.38 2.29 18.15
C LEU A 84 16.36 1.15 18.28
N ALA A 85 16.40 0.19 17.35
CA ALA A 85 15.52 -0.95 17.26
C ALA A 85 16.35 -2.24 17.16
N PRO A 86 16.63 -2.93 18.29
CA PRO A 86 17.47 -4.12 18.29
C PRO A 86 16.96 -5.25 17.39
N GLY A 87 15.65 -5.26 17.09
CA GLY A 87 15.02 -6.19 16.15
C GLY A 87 15.33 -5.92 14.68
N ALA A 88 15.73 -4.72 14.29
CA ALA A 88 16.06 -4.41 12.90
C ALA A 88 17.38 -5.06 12.49
N LYS A 89 17.32 -5.98 11.51
CA LYS A 89 18.48 -6.69 10.96
C LYS A 89 18.79 -6.30 9.52
N SER A 90 17.78 -5.86 8.78
CA SER A 90 17.88 -5.51 7.37
C SER A 90 17.53 -4.06 7.05
N ARG A 91 17.93 -3.56 5.87
CA ARG A 91 17.46 -2.26 5.36
C ARG A 91 15.95 -2.24 5.16
N PHE A 92 15.35 -3.39 4.87
CA PHE A 92 13.90 -3.54 4.84
C PHE A 92 13.28 -3.31 6.23
N ASP A 93 13.90 -3.82 7.29
CA ASP A 93 13.44 -3.58 8.66
C ASP A 93 13.51 -2.10 9.06
N ASP A 94 14.42 -1.29 8.50
CA ASP A 94 14.48 0.14 8.79
C ASP A 94 13.16 0.86 8.41
N TYR A 95 12.53 0.47 7.31
CA TYR A 95 11.22 1.01 6.90
C TYR A 95 10.13 0.61 7.90
N VAL A 96 10.19 -0.62 8.41
CA VAL A 96 9.28 -1.11 9.44
C VAL A 96 9.47 -0.32 10.74
N VAL A 97 10.71 -0.09 11.17
CA VAL A 97 11.01 0.70 12.37
C VAL A 97 10.42 2.10 12.26
N ILE A 98 10.67 2.77 11.14
CA ILE A 98 10.14 4.12 10.90
C ILE A 98 8.62 4.09 10.93
N HIS A 99 7.98 3.12 10.26
CA HIS A 99 6.54 3.00 10.33
C HIS A 99 6.04 2.75 11.75
N ILE A 100 6.64 1.86 12.55
CA ILE A 100 6.27 1.62 13.96
C ILE A 100 6.37 2.91 14.79
N LEU A 101 7.43 3.70 14.56
CA LEU A 101 7.68 4.95 15.26
C LEU A 101 6.77 6.09 14.80
N GLN A 102 6.27 6.04 13.56
CA GLN A 102 5.64 7.16 12.88
C GLN A 102 4.25 6.90 12.31
N THR A 103 3.65 5.71 12.51
CA THR A 103 2.43 5.11 11.89
C THR A 103 1.34 6.15 11.56
N GLY A 104 1.60 6.95 10.53
CA GLY A 104 0.97 8.25 10.39
C GLY A 104 1.24 8.90 9.03
N ILE A 105 2.31 8.58 8.30
CA ILE A 105 2.59 9.16 6.96
C ILE A 105 3.52 8.26 6.07
N ASN A 106 3.16 8.03 4.78
CA ASN A 106 4.01 7.81 3.55
C ASN A 106 4.17 6.39 2.88
N HIS A 107 3.96 6.24 1.53
CA HIS A 107 4.20 4.99 0.72
C HIS A 107 4.34 5.11 -0.85
N ASP A 108 4.80 4.05 -1.57
CA ASP A 108 5.12 3.96 -3.06
C ASP A 108 5.02 2.52 -3.74
N SER A 109 4.69 2.45 -5.07
CA SER A 109 4.22 1.39 -6.06
C SER A 109 2.88 0.64 -5.84
N TYR A 110 1.95 0.45 -6.81
CA TYR A 110 0.50 0.15 -6.55
C TYR A 110 -0.09 -1.23 -6.90
N TRP A 111 -1.09 -1.65 -6.12
CA TRP A 111 -1.98 -2.80 -6.34
C TRP A 111 -3.45 -2.36 -6.44
N ASN A 112 -4.06 -2.45 -7.63
CA ASN A 112 -5.49 -2.17 -7.80
C ASN A 112 -6.36 -3.33 -7.28
N TRP A 113 -6.66 -3.29 -5.97
CA TRP A 113 -7.55 -4.24 -5.28
C TRP A 113 -8.85 -4.53 -6.02
N GLY A 114 -9.46 -3.49 -6.63
CA GLY A 114 -10.79 -3.56 -7.21
C GLY A 114 -10.92 -4.63 -8.29
N ARG A 115 -9.86 -4.88 -9.06
CA ARG A 115 -9.80 -5.89 -10.12
C ARG A 115 -9.92 -7.33 -9.60
N TYR A 116 -9.53 -7.57 -8.35
CA TYR A 116 -9.44 -8.91 -7.76
C TYR A 116 -10.19 -9.05 -6.44
N ALA A 117 -11.01 -8.06 -6.05
CA ALA A 117 -11.73 -8.06 -4.78
C ALA A 117 -12.63 -9.30 -4.60
N ASP A 118 -13.18 -9.84 -5.70
CA ASP A 118 -13.99 -11.06 -5.68
C ASP A 118 -13.19 -12.34 -5.41
N ASP A 119 -11.88 -12.35 -5.70
CA ASP A 119 -11.00 -13.50 -5.54
C ASP A 119 -9.53 -13.06 -5.38
N PRO A 120 -9.15 -12.49 -4.20
CA PRO A 120 -7.84 -11.87 -4.01
C PRO A 120 -6.67 -12.85 -4.12
N VAL A 121 -6.88 -14.14 -3.85
CA VAL A 121 -5.84 -15.18 -4.03
C VAL A 121 -5.45 -15.40 -5.50
N LYS A 122 -6.28 -14.95 -6.45
CA LYS A 122 -5.93 -14.99 -7.89
C LYS A 122 -5.24 -13.72 -8.38
N SER A 123 -5.09 -12.72 -7.52
CA SER A 123 -4.35 -11.51 -7.89
C SER A 123 -2.92 -11.87 -8.27
N PRO A 124 -2.35 -11.31 -9.36
CA PRO A 124 -0.94 -11.49 -9.68
C PRO A 124 0.03 -11.01 -8.58
N VAL A 125 -0.47 -10.24 -7.61
CA VAL A 125 0.25 -9.84 -6.40
C VAL A 125 0.36 -10.99 -5.40
N LEU A 126 -0.67 -11.82 -5.27
CA LEU A 126 -0.84 -12.76 -4.15
C LEU A 126 -1.07 -14.22 -4.56
N ASN A 127 -0.93 -14.55 -5.85
CA ASN A 127 -1.19 -15.89 -6.37
C ASN A 127 -0.08 -16.92 -6.04
N GLY A 128 1.05 -16.47 -5.48
CA GLY A 128 2.14 -17.34 -5.05
C GLY A 128 3.02 -17.91 -6.16
N ASP A 129 2.95 -17.37 -7.38
CA ASP A 129 3.92 -17.68 -8.44
C ASP A 129 5.25 -16.94 -8.24
N ASP A 130 6.26 -17.26 -9.08
CA ASP A 130 7.61 -16.68 -9.03
C ASP A 130 7.67 -15.16 -9.29
N TYR A 131 6.58 -14.58 -9.77
CA TYR A 131 6.44 -13.16 -10.14
C TYR A 131 5.45 -12.42 -9.24
N SER A 132 5.00 -13.05 -8.16
CA SER A 132 4.09 -12.47 -7.16
C SER A 132 4.87 -11.96 -5.95
N LEU A 133 4.17 -11.31 -5.01
CA LEU A 133 4.68 -11.03 -3.68
C LEU A 133 4.44 -12.20 -2.72
N SER A 134 4.55 -13.43 -3.23
CA SER A 134 4.20 -14.68 -2.54
C SER A 134 2.71 -14.93 -2.33
N GLY A 135 2.37 -16.18 -2.02
CA GLY A 135 1.00 -16.67 -1.91
C GLY A 135 0.41 -16.58 -0.50
N ASP A 136 -0.62 -17.38 -0.27
CA ASP A 136 -1.27 -17.54 1.04
C ASP A 136 -0.42 -18.36 2.02
N GLY A 137 -0.78 -18.26 3.30
CA GLY A 137 -0.28 -19.13 4.35
C GLY A 137 -0.89 -20.54 4.30
N TYR A 138 -0.22 -21.53 4.89
CA TYR A 138 -0.89 -22.81 5.12
C TYR A 138 -2.09 -22.65 6.08
N PRO A 139 -3.13 -23.47 5.97
CA PRO A 139 -4.33 -23.31 6.80
C PRO A 139 -4.04 -23.48 8.29
N VAL A 140 -4.48 -22.52 9.10
CA VAL A 140 -4.47 -22.57 10.57
C VAL A 140 -5.86 -22.18 11.06
N PRO A 141 -6.54 -22.96 11.94
CA PRO A 141 -7.82 -22.53 12.51
C PRO A 141 -7.65 -21.27 13.40
N HIS A 142 -8.41 -20.22 13.12
CA HIS A 142 -8.50 -19.01 13.96
C HIS A 142 -9.89 -18.37 13.90
N ALA A 143 -10.14 -17.40 14.79
CA ALA A 143 -11.45 -16.77 14.97
C ALA A 143 -11.79 -15.70 13.91
N GLY A 144 -10.86 -15.40 13.00
CA GLY A 144 -10.96 -14.25 12.09
C GLY A 144 -10.36 -12.96 12.66
N ILE A 145 -10.69 -11.82 12.04
CA ILE A 145 -10.11 -10.51 12.36
C ILE A 145 -11.09 -9.75 13.24
N ASN A 146 -10.71 -9.44 14.48
CA ASN A 146 -11.52 -8.61 15.37
C ASN A 146 -11.23 -7.13 15.11
N VAL A 147 -12.24 -6.37 14.65
CA VAL A 147 -12.14 -4.95 14.33
C VAL A 147 -12.75 -4.11 15.47
N PRO A 148 -11.93 -3.50 16.34
CA PRO A 148 -12.45 -2.73 17.47
C PRO A 148 -13.28 -1.53 17.01
N GLY A 149 -14.37 -1.26 17.73
CA GLY A 149 -15.29 -0.16 17.43
C GLY A 149 -16.35 -0.47 16.39
N ALA A 150 -16.24 -1.57 15.65
CA ALA A 150 -17.25 -1.98 14.67
C ALA A 150 -18.55 -2.49 15.32
N PRO A 151 -19.71 -2.32 14.65
CA PRO A 151 -20.98 -2.92 15.06
C PRO A 151 -20.86 -4.43 15.27
N GLU A 152 -21.58 -4.97 16.27
CA GLU A 152 -21.50 -6.39 16.67
C GLU A 152 -21.65 -7.35 15.48
N SER A 153 -22.56 -7.06 14.56
CA SER A 153 -22.88 -7.90 13.40
C SER A 153 -21.73 -8.07 12.41
N ILE A 154 -20.75 -7.16 12.42
CA ILE A 154 -19.60 -7.15 11.50
C ILE A 154 -18.27 -6.96 12.24
N ARG A 155 -18.26 -7.06 13.57
CA ARG A 155 -17.05 -6.85 14.39
C ARG A 155 -15.95 -7.85 14.06
N VAL A 156 -16.34 -9.06 13.67
CA VAL A 156 -15.41 -10.11 13.29
C VAL A 156 -15.51 -10.32 11.79
N ILE A 157 -14.43 -10.05 11.06
CA ILE A 157 -14.28 -10.48 9.68
C ILE A 157 -13.96 -11.98 9.72
N PRO A 158 -14.75 -12.86 9.07
CA PRO A 158 -14.47 -14.29 9.06
C PRO A 158 -13.08 -14.60 8.49
N PRO A 159 -12.41 -15.65 8.99
CA PRO A 159 -11.09 -16.05 8.50
C PRO A 159 -11.11 -16.36 6.99
N GLY A 160 -9.97 -16.16 6.33
CA GLY A 160 -9.72 -16.70 5.01
C GLY A 160 -9.35 -18.19 5.11
N ASN A 161 -8.51 -18.65 4.19
CA ASN A 161 -8.09 -20.06 4.13
C ASN A 161 -6.68 -20.30 4.68
N GLY A 162 -5.97 -19.24 5.07
CA GLY A 162 -4.57 -19.29 5.46
C GLY A 162 -4.40 -19.25 6.98
N GLY A 163 -3.55 -18.33 7.42
CA GLY A 163 -3.21 -18.08 8.83
C GLY A 163 -1.81 -18.58 9.20
N GLY A 164 -1.25 -19.54 8.48
CA GLY A 164 0.11 -20.07 8.68
C GLY A 164 1.18 -19.32 7.90
N CYS A 165 2.41 -19.85 7.90
CA CYS A 165 3.50 -19.32 7.07
C CYS A 165 3.16 -19.43 5.59
N VAL A 166 3.54 -18.41 4.82
CA VAL A 166 3.48 -18.39 3.35
C VAL A 166 4.11 -19.66 2.78
N MET A 167 3.44 -20.28 1.80
CA MET A 167 3.86 -21.57 1.24
C MET A 167 4.65 -21.49 -0.06
N SER A 168 4.53 -20.38 -0.81
CA SER A 168 5.10 -20.27 -2.16
C SER A 168 5.47 -18.84 -2.55
N GLY A 169 6.22 -18.72 -3.65
CA GLY A 169 6.68 -17.45 -4.22
C GLY A 169 7.96 -16.89 -3.58
N PRO A 170 8.41 -15.70 -4.02
CA PRO A 170 9.75 -15.18 -3.72
C PRO A 170 10.08 -14.95 -2.24
N PHE A 171 9.07 -14.75 -1.39
CA PHE A 171 9.22 -14.39 0.03
C PHE A 171 8.97 -15.55 0.99
N VAL A 172 8.89 -16.81 0.51
CA VAL A 172 8.68 -17.99 1.37
C VAL A 172 9.74 -18.14 2.49
N ASN A 173 10.98 -17.71 2.22
CA ASN A 173 12.09 -17.75 3.18
C ASN A 173 12.35 -16.40 3.86
N MET A 174 11.48 -15.40 3.65
CA MET A 174 11.59 -14.11 4.32
C MET A 174 11.41 -14.30 5.83
N THR A 175 12.23 -13.59 6.61
CA THR A 175 12.08 -13.52 8.07
C THR A 175 11.48 -12.18 8.47
N VAL A 176 10.38 -12.21 9.23
CA VAL A 176 9.80 -11.06 9.91
C VAL A 176 10.50 -10.92 11.27
N ASN A 177 11.25 -9.83 11.47
CA ASN A 177 12.10 -9.66 12.66
C ASN A 177 11.48 -8.82 13.78
N LEU A 178 10.52 -7.94 13.45
CA LEU A 178 9.90 -6.97 14.35
C LEU A 178 8.46 -7.36 14.68
N GLY A 179 7.86 -6.67 15.65
CA GLY A 179 6.51 -6.95 16.10
C GLY A 179 6.33 -8.31 16.78
N PRO A 180 5.08 -8.73 17.05
CA PRO A 180 3.85 -7.94 16.87
C PRO A 180 3.77 -6.76 17.86
N ARG A 181 2.89 -5.79 17.59
CA ARG A 181 2.56 -4.67 18.48
C ARG A 181 1.05 -4.52 18.67
N LEU A 182 0.27 -4.49 17.60
CA LEU A 182 -1.20 -4.42 17.68
C LEU A 182 -1.81 -5.28 16.57
N GLN A 183 -1.78 -6.58 16.82
CA GLN A 183 -2.25 -7.63 15.93
C GLN A 183 -3.76 -7.88 16.11
N PHE A 184 -4.51 -7.88 15.00
CA PHE A 184 -5.98 -8.09 14.98
C PHE A 184 -6.44 -9.44 14.42
N SER A 185 -5.59 -10.12 13.64
CA SER A 185 -5.96 -11.28 12.83
C SER A 185 -5.64 -12.64 13.47
N LEU A 186 -4.53 -12.73 14.20
CA LEU A 186 -3.99 -13.99 14.71
C LEU A 186 -3.61 -13.87 16.20
N SER A 187 -4.17 -14.74 17.04
CA SER A 187 -3.96 -14.73 18.49
C SER A 187 -2.75 -15.57 18.94
N ASP A 188 -2.20 -16.40 18.07
CA ASP A 188 -1.10 -17.33 18.35
C ASP A 188 0.27 -16.78 17.94
N VAL A 189 0.35 -15.51 17.51
CA VAL A 189 1.62 -14.87 17.17
C VAL A 189 2.47 -14.70 18.44
N PRO A 190 3.73 -15.20 18.47
CA PRO A 190 4.60 -15.05 19.62
C PRO A 190 4.77 -13.57 20.01
N PRO A 191 4.55 -13.19 21.28
CA PRO A 191 4.66 -11.79 21.70
C PRO A 191 6.09 -11.29 21.55
N ASN A 192 6.25 -10.02 21.15
CA ASN A 192 7.56 -9.41 21.07
C ASN A 192 8.18 -9.26 22.48
N PRO A 193 9.50 -9.48 22.65
CA PRO A 193 10.17 -9.24 23.93
C PRO A 193 10.12 -7.78 24.40
N GLN A 194 9.83 -6.83 23.51
CA GLN A 194 9.59 -5.42 23.84
C GLN A 194 8.15 -5.02 23.48
N LYS A 195 7.48 -4.28 24.38
CA LYS A 195 6.08 -3.86 24.22
C LYS A 195 5.84 -2.90 23.05
N ASP A 196 6.88 -2.22 22.60
CA ASP A 196 6.84 -1.32 21.44
C ASP A 196 7.02 -2.05 20.10
N GLY A 197 7.23 -3.37 20.12
CA GLY A 197 7.43 -4.18 18.92
C GLY A 197 8.82 -4.04 18.29
N LEU A 198 9.76 -3.36 18.93
CA LEU A 198 11.11 -3.10 18.38
C LEU A 198 12.17 -4.16 18.77
N GLY A 199 11.79 -5.11 19.63
CA GLY A 199 12.64 -6.23 20.01
C GLY A 199 12.80 -7.25 18.88
N TYR A 200 13.91 -8.01 18.90
CA TYR A 200 14.18 -9.07 17.94
C TYR A 200 13.26 -10.27 18.18
N ASN A 201 12.37 -10.55 17.23
CA ASN A 201 11.37 -11.61 17.30
C ASN A 201 11.22 -12.33 15.93
N PRO A 202 12.25 -13.04 15.47
CA PRO A 202 12.29 -13.63 14.13
C PRO A 202 11.25 -14.74 13.97
N ARG A 203 10.45 -14.66 12.91
CA ARG A 203 9.46 -15.66 12.51
C ARG A 203 9.17 -15.59 11.01
N CYS A 204 8.43 -16.56 10.48
CA CYS A 204 8.05 -16.57 9.08
C CYS A 204 7.02 -15.47 8.77
N LEU A 205 6.96 -15.05 7.51
CA LEU A 205 5.83 -14.29 6.98
C LEU A 205 4.57 -15.18 6.97
N ARG A 206 3.49 -14.74 7.62
CA ARG A 206 2.20 -15.43 7.67
C ARG A 206 1.13 -14.61 6.97
N ARG A 207 0.27 -15.24 6.18
CA ARG A 207 -0.88 -14.59 5.52
C ARG A 207 -2.15 -15.37 5.69
N ASP A 208 -3.26 -14.65 5.69
CA ASP A 208 -4.61 -15.20 5.61
C ASP A 208 -5.36 -14.40 4.54
N ILE A 209 -5.13 -14.70 3.26
CA ILE A 209 -5.67 -13.88 2.17
C ILE A 209 -7.20 -13.91 2.22
N ASN A 210 -7.80 -12.77 2.55
CA ASN A 210 -9.14 -12.72 3.09
C ASN A 210 -10.13 -12.06 2.12
N LYS A 211 -10.89 -12.89 1.41
CA LYS A 211 -11.99 -12.43 0.53
C LYS A 211 -13.08 -11.67 1.30
N ASN A 212 -13.33 -12.01 2.56
CA ASN A 212 -14.36 -11.33 3.36
C ASN A 212 -13.95 -9.88 3.70
N ALA A 213 -12.64 -9.60 3.78
CA ALA A 213 -12.13 -8.24 3.90
C ALA A 213 -12.12 -7.49 2.55
N ALA A 214 -11.85 -8.19 1.45
CA ALA A 214 -11.74 -7.61 0.11
C ALA A 214 -13.02 -6.94 -0.41
N ILE A 215 -14.18 -7.22 0.21
CA ILE A 215 -15.45 -6.54 -0.11
C ILE A 215 -15.38 -5.01 0.07
N TRP A 216 -14.45 -4.52 0.91
CA TRP A 216 -14.24 -3.12 1.19
C TRP A 216 -13.38 -2.41 0.14
N THR A 217 -12.70 -3.16 -0.71
CA THR A 217 -11.74 -2.64 -1.70
C THR A 217 -12.21 -2.78 -3.14
N THR A 218 -13.52 -2.95 -3.36
CA THR A 218 -14.11 -3.05 -4.69
C THR A 218 -13.96 -1.74 -5.49
N THR A 219 -14.04 -1.83 -6.82
CA THR A 219 -14.04 -0.65 -7.70
C THR A 219 -15.14 0.35 -7.35
N ASN A 220 -16.32 -0.13 -6.92
CA ASN A 220 -17.40 0.76 -6.48
C ASN A 220 -17.02 1.58 -5.24
N ARG A 221 -16.45 0.94 -4.21
CA ARG A 221 -15.98 1.61 -3.00
C ARG A 221 -14.93 2.67 -3.32
N THR A 222 -13.99 2.33 -4.20
CA THR A 222 -12.91 3.24 -4.62
C THR A 222 -13.45 4.44 -5.40
N TYR A 223 -14.36 4.22 -6.35
CA TYR A 223 -14.98 5.29 -7.12
C TYR A 223 -15.82 6.22 -6.24
N ASP A 224 -16.61 5.66 -5.32
CA ASP A 224 -17.42 6.45 -4.39
C ASP A 224 -16.54 7.27 -3.44
N LEU A 225 -15.44 6.69 -2.95
CA LEU A 225 -14.43 7.42 -2.18
C LEU A 225 -13.92 8.66 -2.92
N ILE A 226 -13.59 8.54 -4.21
CA ILE A 226 -13.06 9.65 -5.01
C ILE A 226 -14.13 10.71 -5.32
N THR A 227 -15.33 10.27 -5.70
CA THR A 227 -16.35 11.14 -6.30
C THR A 227 -17.32 11.75 -5.30
N GLN A 228 -17.47 11.17 -4.11
CA GLN A 228 -18.44 11.63 -3.11
C GLN A 228 -17.81 12.46 -1.98
N ASN A 229 -16.48 12.52 -1.90
CA ASN A 229 -15.76 13.25 -0.84
C ASN A 229 -15.07 14.47 -1.43
N ASN A 230 -15.57 15.68 -1.16
CA ASN A 230 -15.09 16.89 -1.83
C ASN A 230 -14.02 17.68 -1.07
N ASN A 231 -13.59 17.20 0.10
CA ASN A 231 -12.53 17.79 0.89
C ASN A 231 -11.67 16.70 1.57
N MET A 232 -10.47 17.09 1.97
CA MET A 232 -9.47 16.19 2.55
C MET A 232 -9.98 15.50 3.82
N HIS A 233 -10.75 16.20 4.66
CA HIS A 233 -11.27 15.64 5.90
C HIS A 233 -12.12 14.39 5.66
N TRP A 234 -13.11 14.49 4.77
CA TRP A 234 -13.99 13.36 4.47
C TRP A 234 -13.31 12.31 3.61
N PHE A 235 -12.46 12.71 2.66
CA PHE A 235 -11.69 11.78 1.85
C PHE A 235 -10.81 10.87 2.73
N GLN A 236 -10.04 11.44 3.65
CA GLN A 236 -9.21 10.66 4.59
C GLN A 236 -10.06 9.83 5.55
N THR A 237 -11.13 10.40 6.11
CA THR A 237 -12.01 9.70 7.07
C THR A 237 -12.66 8.46 6.45
N VAL A 238 -13.17 8.56 5.23
CA VAL A 238 -13.80 7.42 4.53
C VAL A 238 -12.75 6.44 4.02
N MET A 239 -11.59 6.91 3.57
CA MET A 239 -10.49 6.05 3.13
C MET A 239 -9.96 5.16 4.26
N GLU A 240 -9.67 5.76 5.42
CA GLU A 240 -9.10 5.07 6.59
C GLU A 240 -10.10 4.14 7.28
N GLY A 241 -11.38 4.53 7.30
CA GLY A 241 -12.47 3.75 7.89
C GLY A 241 -13.27 4.54 8.94
N GLN A 242 -14.57 4.34 8.89
CA GLN A 242 -15.57 4.81 9.86
C GLN A 242 -16.11 3.57 10.59
N PHE A 243 -15.27 2.99 11.46
CA PHE A 243 -15.52 1.67 12.02
C PHE A 243 -16.83 1.62 12.82
N VAL A 244 -17.16 2.67 13.58
CA VAL A 244 -18.39 2.76 14.39
C VAL A 244 -19.64 2.71 13.50
N GLU A 245 -19.58 3.30 12.32
CA GLU A 245 -20.62 3.33 11.31
C GLU A 245 -20.63 2.05 10.45
N GLY A 246 -19.70 1.12 10.70
CA GLY A 246 -19.61 -0.15 10.00
C GLY A 246 -19.04 -0.05 8.59
N ASN A 247 -18.28 1.01 8.29
CA ASN A 247 -17.57 1.16 7.03
C ASN A 247 -16.07 1.08 7.27
N PHE A 248 -15.40 0.04 6.78
CA PHE A 248 -13.99 -0.17 7.11
C PHE A 248 -13.03 0.61 6.21
N GLY A 249 -13.53 1.21 5.14
CA GLY A 249 -12.70 1.95 4.19
C GLY A 249 -11.79 1.05 3.36
N VAL A 250 -11.24 1.62 2.29
CA VAL A 250 -10.33 0.89 1.38
C VAL A 250 -8.95 0.66 2.00
N HIS A 251 -8.52 1.49 2.96
CA HIS A 251 -7.25 1.33 3.65
C HIS A 251 -7.26 0.11 4.58
N ALA A 252 -8.16 0.07 5.58
CA ALA A 252 -8.23 -1.08 6.48
C ALA A 252 -8.67 -2.36 5.75
N GLY A 253 -9.61 -2.24 4.81
CA GLY A 253 -10.01 -3.35 3.93
C GLY A 253 -8.83 -3.94 3.16
N GLY A 254 -7.90 -3.10 2.72
CA GLY A 254 -6.71 -3.54 2.03
C GLY A 254 -5.76 -4.33 2.93
N HIS A 255 -5.37 -3.74 4.07
CA HIS A 255 -4.55 -4.47 5.07
C HIS A 255 -5.17 -5.80 5.46
N PHE A 256 -6.47 -5.82 5.77
CA PHE A 256 -7.18 -7.03 6.19
C PHE A 256 -7.41 -8.05 5.08
N THR A 257 -7.28 -7.68 3.80
CA THR A 257 -7.28 -8.65 2.70
C THR A 257 -5.96 -9.42 2.63
N ILE A 258 -4.83 -8.83 3.06
CA ILE A 258 -3.55 -9.55 3.21
C ILE A 258 -3.56 -10.34 4.53
N SER A 259 -3.98 -9.68 5.63
CA SER A 259 -4.13 -10.23 6.97
C SER A 259 -2.87 -10.94 7.48
N GLY A 260 -3.04 -11.89 8.40
CA GLY A 260 -1.97 -12.69 8.97
C GLY A 260 -1.01 -11.88 9.83
N ASP A 261 0.26 -12.27 9.80
CA ASP A 261 1.34 -11.63 10.56
C ASP A 261 2.51 -11.39 9.59
N PRO A 262 2.76 -10.12 9.23
CA PRO A 262 2.38 -8.90 9.95
C PRO A 262 1.23 -8.10 9.34
N GLY A 263 0.60 -8.55 8.24
CA GLY A 263 -0.42 -7.76 7.51
C GLY A 263 -1.67 -7.42 8.33
N GLY A 264 -2.00 -8.22 9.36
CA GLY A 264 -3.06 -7.93 10.33
C GLY A 264 -2.64 -7.04 11.52
N ASP A 265 -1.38 -6.60 11.58
CA ASP A 265 -0.86 -5.73 12.64
C ASP A 265 -0.79 -4.28 12.19
N PHE A 266 -1.47 -3.40 12.93
CA PHE A 266 -1.58 -1.98 12.60
C PHE A 266 -0.22 -1.25 12.47
N TYR A 267 0.74 -1.59 13.33
CA TYR A 267 2.02 -0.89 13.37
C TYR A 267 3.09 -1.57 12.52
N VAL A 268 2.97 -2.88 12.33
CA VAL A 268 4.04 -3.73 11.78
C VAL A 268 3.73 -4.20 10.35
N SER A 269 2.56 -3.84 9.79
CA SER A 269 2.15 -4.17 8.42
C SER A 269 3.20 -3.94 7.31
N PRO A 270 4.12 -2.94 7.33
CA PRO A 270 5.20 -2.84 6.34
C PRO A 270 6.19 -4.00 6.30
N SER A 271 6.18 -4.86 7.33
CA SER A 271 6.95 -6.09 7.31
C SER A 271 6.40 -7.12 6.30
N ASP A 272 5.20 -6.90 5.75
CA ASP A 272 4.71 -7.64 4.58
C ASP A 272 5.06 -6.84 3.30
N PRO A 273 5.76 -7.41 2.31
CA PRO A 273 6.08 -6.73 1.05
C PRO A 273 4.86 -6.18 0.30
N ALA A 274 3.67 -6.75 0.46
CA ALA A 274 2.44 -6.30 -0.20
C ALA A 274 1.94 -4.94 0.33
N PHE A 275 2.44 -4.48 1.47
CA PHE A 275 2.16 -3.16 2.04
C PHE A 275 2.50 -2.00 1.10
N TYR A 276 3.63 -2.08 0.40
CA TYR A 276 4.07 -1.01 -0.50
C TYR A 276 3.11 -0.89 -1.68
N LEU A 277 2.76 -2.06 -2.27
CA LEU A 277 1.71 -2.21 -3.27
C LEU A 277 0.35 -1.67 -2.80
N HIS A 278 -0.01 -1.96 -1.55
CA HIS A 278 -1.25 -1.45 -0.99
C HIS A 278 -1.34 0.05 -1.00
N HIS A 279 -0.38 0.70 -0.36
CA HIS A 279 -0.53 2.10 -0.05
C HIS A 279 -0.31 3.02 -1.23
N THR A 280 0.24 2.53 -2.31
CA THR A 280 0.34 3.32 -3.53
C THR A 280 -0.90 3.23 -4.36
N GLN A 281 -1.70 2.19 -4.15
CA GLN A 281 -3.05 2.27 -4.65
C GLN A 281 -3.81 3.36 -3.90
N LEU A 282 -3.54 3.56 -2.60
CA LEU A 282 -4.06 4.72 -1.88
C LEU A 282 -3.49 6.04 -2.44
N ASP A 283 -2.19 6.09 -2.76
CA ASP A 283 -1.58 7.26 -3.42
C ASP A 283 -2.20 7.52 -4.80
N ARG A 284 -2.46 6.49 -5.60
CA ARG A 284 -3.17 6.59 -6.89
C ARG A 284 -4.59 7.13 -6.69
N ILE A 285 -5.33 6.61 -5.71
CA ILE A 285 -6.68 7.07 -5.38
C ILE A 285 -6.64 8.54 -4.94
N TRP A 286 -5.65 8.92 -4.12
CA TRP A 286 -5.43 10.31 -3.69
C TRP A 286 -5.06 11.21 -4.86
N TRP A 287 -4.18 10.77 -5.75
CA TRP A 287 -3.80 11.48 -6.95
C TRP A 287 -5.00 11.72 -7.88
N ILE A 288 -5.83 10.70 -8.14
CA ILE A 288 -7.07 10.85 -8.92
C ILE A 288 -8.03 11.82 -8.21
N TRP A 289 -8.15 11.71 -6.89
CA TRP A 289 -8.96 12.62 -6.10
C TRP A 289 -8.48 14.07 -6.21
N GLN A 290 -7.18 14.33 -6.08
CA GLN A 290 -6.61 15.68 -6.23
C GLN A 290 -6.90 16.24 -7.63
N MET A 291 -6.79 15.42 -8.67
CA MET A 291 -7.03 15.85 -10.04
C MET A 291 -8.47 16.27 -10.35
N GLN A 292 -9.45 15.95 -9.50
CA GLN A 292 -10.81 16.42 -9.72
C GLN A 292 -10.94 17.93 -9.53
N ASP A 293 -10.07 18.55 -8.72
CA ASP A 293 -9.99 19.99 -8.47
C ASP A 293 -8.58 20.37 -7.98
N LEU A 294 -7.58 20.32 -8.88
CA LEU A 294 -6.15 20.42 -8.54
C LEU A 294 -5.80 21.68 -7.73
N GLU A 295 -6.31 22.83 -8.15
CA GLU A 295 -5.96 24.12 -7.52
C GLU A 295 -6.35 24.16 -6.03
N LYS A 296 -7.48 23.56 -5.66
CA LYS A 296 -7.88 23.43 -4.26
C LYS A 296 -7.23 22.24 -3.57
N ARG A 297 -7.26 21.06 -4.20
CA ARG A 297 -6.95 19.79 -3.53
C ARG A 297 -5.46 19.54 -3.32
N LEU A 298 -4.58 20.23 -4.07
CA LEU A 298 -3.14 20.26 -3.78
C LEU A 298 -2.82 21.06 -2.50
N LEU A 299 -3.73 21.92 -2.04
CA LEU A 299 -3.55 22.75 -0.85
C LEU A 299 -4.42 22.27 0.33
N ASP A 300 -5.21 21.22 0.13
CA ASP A 300 -6.20 20.76 1.10
C ASP A 300 -5.54 19.80 2.12
N VAL A 301 -5.48 20.24 3.37
CA VAL A 301 -4.98 19.49 4.52
C VAL A 301 -6.04 19.52 5.60
N ALA A 302 -6.23 18.39 6.29
CA ALA A 302 -7.23 18.25 7.34
C ALA A 302 -6.66 17.49 8.55
N LYS A 303 -7.54 17.29 9.54
CA LYS A 303 -7.27 16.57 10.80
C LYS A 303 -6.18 17.26 11.64
N THR A 304 -5.73 16.57 12.68
CA THR A 304 -4.74 17.07 13.66
C THR A 304 -3.45 16.27 13.56
N ARG A 305 -2.38 16.75 14.19
CA ARG A 305 -1.05 16.12 14.15
C ARG A 305 -0.93 14.82 14.95
N THR A 306 -2.01 14.42 15.62
CA THR A 306 -2.08 13.24 16.49
C THR A 306 -3.25 12.37 16.06
N MET A 307 -3.03 11.06 16.03
CA MET A 307 -4.07 10.08 15.69
C MET A 307 -5.32 10.28 16.54
N ALA A 308 -6.48 10.35 15.88
CA ALA A 308 -7.78 10.62 16.50
C ALA A 308 -7.81 11.87 17.42
N ASN A 309 -6.89 12.82 17.22
CA ASN A 309 -6.67 13.96 18.11
C ASN A 309 -6.40 13.55 19.57
N ASN A 310 -5.65 12.46 19.77
CA ASN A 310 -5.30 11.93 21.08
C ASN A 310 -3.78 11.69 21.23
N PRO A 311 -3.09 12.43 22.13
CA PRO A 311 -3.61 13.58 22.88
C PRO A 311 -4.00 14.73 21.92
N PRO A 312 -4.83 15.70 22.35
CA PRO A 312 -5.21 16.81 21.48
C PRO A 312 -4.00 17.57 20.95
N SER A 313 -4.02 17.91 19.66
CA SER A 313 -2.97 18.68 19.00
C SER A 313 -3.54 19.72 18.04
N ALA A 314 -2.65 20.56 17.50
CA ALA A 314 -3.03 21.52 16.48
C ALA A 314 -3.48 20.82 15.19
N ASN A 315 -4.27 21.52 14.39
CA ASN A 315 -4.61 21.08 13.05
C ASN A 315 -3.34 20.89 12.21
N GLY A 316 -3.37 19.88 11.33
CA GLY A 316 -2.34 19.67 10.34
C GLY A 316 -2.25 20.87 9.40
N THR A 317 -1.03 21.22 8.98
CA THR A 317 -0.80 22.29 8.01
C THR A 317 0.18 21.86 6.92
N LEU A 318 0.15 22.57 5.79
CA LEU A 318 1.12 22.43 4.71
C LEU A 318 2.58 22.73 5.14
N ASP A 319 2.79 23.41 6.26
CA ASP A 319 4.11 23.74 6.82
C ASP A 319 4.59 22.75 7.88
N ASP A 320 3.76 21.78 8.24
CA ASP A 320 4.16 20.72 9.14
C ASP A 320 5.25 19.87 8.49
N LEU A 321 6.17 19.36 9.31
CA LEU A 321 7.23 18.47 8.87
C LEU A 321 6.76 17.03 8.92
N SER A 322 7.00 16.31 7.83
CA SER A 322 7.00 14.85 7.75
C SER A 322 8.44 14.41 7.60
N ASN A 323 8.86 13.34 8.26
CA ASN A 323 10.18 12.73 8.02
C ASN A 323 10.04 11.23 7.94
N LEU A 324 11.12 10.59 7.51
CA LEU A 324 11.27 9.13 7.48
C LEU A 324 12.50 8.75 8.33
N GLY A 325 12.73 9.46 9.44
CA GLY A 325 13.85 9.22 10.35
C GLY A 325 15.20 9.09 9.64
N VAL A 326 15.88 7.95 9.83
CA VAL A 326 17.20 7.71 9.23
C VAL A 326 17.16 7.40 7.73
N LEU A 327 15.98 7.06 7.19
CA LEU A 327 15.79 6.80 5.76
C LEU A 327 15.48 8.08 4.99
N GLY A 328 14.98 9.12 5.66
CA GLY A 328 14.72 10.42 5.07
C GLY A 328 14.57 11.50 6.11
N GLY A 329 15.20 12.65 5.87
CA GLY A 329 15.08 13.82 6.74
C GLY A 329 13.71 14.50 6.67
N ASP A 330 13.57 15.59 7.41
CA ASP A 330 12.35 16.40 7.41
C ASP A 330 12.07 17.02 6.03
N VAL A 331 10.81 16.91 5.61
CA VAL A 331 10.23 17.49 4.41
C VAL A 331 8.91 18.14 4.80
N ARG A 332 8.60 19.32 4.27
CA ARG A 332 7.31 19.95 4.54
C ARG A 332 6.20 19.23 3.80
N VAL A 333 5.01 19.15 4.40
CA VAL A 333 3.83 18.57 3.74
C VAL A 333 3.58 19.21 2.37
N ARG A 334 3.71 20.55 2.23
CA ARG A 334 3.58 21.25 0.93
C ARG A 334 4.44 20.69 -0.18
N ASP A 335 5.62 20.17 0.15
CA ASP A 335 6.56 19.65 -0.84
C ASP A 335 6.18 18.23 -1.27
N LEU A 336 5.28 17.56 -0.54
CA LEU A 336 4.79 16.21 -0.81
C LEU A 336 3.43 16.21 -1.52
N MET A 337 2.73 17.34 -1.57
CA MET A 337 1.35 17.41 -2.09
C MET A 337 1.23 17.16 -3.60
N SER A 338 2.33 17.26 -4.36
CA SER A 338 2.31 17.11 -5.82
C SER A 338 3.29 16.03 -6.27
N THR A 339 2.77 15.06 -7.04
CA THR A 339 3.58 14.06 -7.75
C THR A 339 4.31 14.65 -8.96
N MET A 340 3.95 15.87 -9.37
CA MET A 340 4.54 16.62 -10.48
C MET A 340 5.29 17.82 -9.94
N GLY A 341 6.59 17.66 -9.68
CA GLY A 341 7.47 18.76 -9.23
C GLY A 341 7.66 18.89 -7.72
N GLY A 342 6.99 18.04 -6.91
CA GLY A 342 7.14 18.02 -5.46
C GLY A 342 8.60 17.82 -5.02
N MET A 343 8.91 18.29 -3.81
CA MET A 343 10.26 18.23 -3.22
C MET A 343 11.35 18.85 -4.10
N GLY A 344 11.04 19.96 -4.77
CA GLY A 344 11.97 20.62 -5.68
C GLY A 344 12.27 19.79 -6.93
N GLY A 345 11.27 19.10 -7.47
CA GLY A 345 11.38 18.27 -8.67
C GLY A 345 11.82 16.82 -8.43
N LYS A 346 11.99 16.39 -7.17
CA LYS A 346 12.33 14.99 -6.86
C LYS A 346 11.14 14.05 -7.04
N LEU A 347 9.93 14.54 -6.82
CA LEU A 347 8.71 13.81 -7.18
C LEU A 347 8.36 14.16 -8.63
N CYS A 348 8.44 13.17 -9.50
CA CYS A 348 8.03 13.30 -10.90
C CYS A 348 7.47 11.97 -11.43
N TYR A 349 6.20 11.71 -11.11
CA TYR A 349 5.54 10.49 -11.50
C TYR A 349 4.03 10.66 -11.70
N ILE A 350 3.45 9.75 -12.48
CA ILE A 350 2.02 9.61 -12.74
C ILE A 350 1.62 8.13 -12.66
N TYR A 351 0.31 7.88 -12.63
CA TYR A 351 -0.26 6.53 -12.65
C TYR A 351 -0.81 6.18 -14.03
N GLU A 352 -0.55 4.96 -14.48
CA GLU A 352 -1.08 4.36 -15.72
C GLU A 352 -1.77 3.04 -15.43
#